data_AF-A0A2T8I7S0-F1
#
_entry.id   AF-A0A2T8I7S0-F1
#
_cell.length_a   1.000
_cell.length_b   1.000
_cell.length_c   1.000
_cell.angle_alpha   90.00
_cell.angle_beta   90.00
_cell.angle_gamma   90.00
#
_symmetry.space_group_name_H-M   'P 1'
#
loop_
_entity.id
_entity.type
_entity.pdbx_description
1 polymer ?
#
loop_
_entity_poly.entity_id
_entity_poly.type
_entity_poly.pdbx_seq_one_letter_code
_entity_poly.pdbx_strand_id
1 'polypeptide(L)'
;MFPKSTHETFATKMFRNFSSHPRLEKTKFSETDFTISHYAGKVTYQTDSFLEKNRDYIVAEHCNLLSSSRCPFVSGLFTSLPEESIRSS
;
A
#
# COMPACT_ATOMS: atom_id res chain seq x y z
N MET A 1 8.17 -3.95 7.12
CA MET A 1 7.22 -2.81 7.08
C MET A 1 7.30 -1.99 8.37
N PHE A 2 6.94 -0.69 8.40
CA PHE A 2 6.92 0.09 9.66
C PHE A 2 5.56 -0.05 10.36
N PRO A 3 5.45 -0.79 11.47
CA PRO A 3 4.17 -1.22 12.04
C PRO A 3 3.28 -0.09 12.58
N LYS A 4 3.86 1.11 12.81
CA LYS A 4 3.14 2.29 13.33
C LYS A 4 3.09 3.45 12.34
N SER A 5 3.42 3.21 11.07
CA SER A 5 3.32 4.26 10.06
C SER A 5 1.87 4.54 9.72
N THR A 6 1.54 5.83 9.74
CA THR A 6 0.25 6.42 9.37
C THR A 6 0.39 7.24 8.10
N HIS A 7 -0.72 7.60 7.45
CA HIS A 7 -0.69 8.40 6.23
C HIS A 7 -0.08 9.79 6.46
N GLU A 8 -0.26 10.40 7.63
CA GLU A 8 0.34 11.68 8.02
C GLU A 8 1.85 11.58 8.17
N THR A 9 2.33 10.51 8.83
CA THR A 9 3.78 10.28 8.97
C THR A 9 4.43 9.94 7.63
N PHE A 10 3.70 9.30 6.71
CA PHE A 10 4.11 9.10 5.33
C PHE A 10 4.22 10.43 4.58
N ALA A 11 3.17 11.26 4.58
CA ALA A 11 3.15 12.55 3.90
C ALA A 11 4.25 13.49 4.43
N THR A 12 4.40 13.57 5.75
CA THR A 12 5.47 14.35 6.41
C THR A 12 6.85 13.91 5.93
N LYS A 13 7.11 12.59 5.89
CA LYS A 13 8.39 12.06 5.39
C LYS A 13 8.57 12.35 3.91
N MET A 14 7.53 12.18 3.09
CA MET A 14 7.61 12.45 1.65
C MET A 14 7.98 13.91 1.39
N PHE A 15 7.23 14.87 1.95
CA PHE A 15 7.53 16.29 1.78
C PHE A 15 8.88 16.69 2.36
N ARG A 16 9.31 16.09 3.48
CA ARG A 16 10.64 16.37 4.04
C ARG A 16 11.77 15.92 3.11
N ASN A 17 11.64 14.76 2.47
CA ASN A 17 12.69 14.21 1.62
C ASN A 17 12.68 14.78 0.20
N PHE A 18 11.53 15.27 -0.29
CA PHE A 18 11.36 15.68 -1.69
C PHE A 18 10.83 17.11 -1.85
N SER A 19 10.93 17.97 -0.84
CA SER A 19 10.43 19.36 -0.87
C SER A 19 10.94 20.20 -2.03
N SER A 20 12.15 19.93 -2.54
CA SER A 20 12.76 20.65 -3.66
C SER A 20 12.44 20.04 -5.03
N HIS A 21 11.72 18.91 -5.08
CA HIS A 21 11.46 18.22 -6.34
C HIS A 21 10.46 19.03 -7.18
N PRO A 22 10.80 19.43 -8.42
CA PRO A 22 9.99 20.38 -9.21
C PRO A 22 8.61 19.85 -9.63
N ARG A 23 8.36 18.54 -9.45
CA ARG A 23 7.07 17.91 -9.77
C ARG A 23 6.25 17.53 -8.54
N LEU A 24 6.72 17.80 -7.32
CA LEU A 24 5.97 17.54 -6.09
C LEU A 24 5.40 18.85 -5.56
N GLU A 25 4.09 18.90 -5.39
CA GLU A 25 3.38 20.09 -4.89
C GLU A 25 2.54 19.71 -3.67
N LYS A 26 2.48 20.61 -2.68
CA LYS A 26 1.53 20.51 -1.57
C LYS A 26 0.15 20.97 -2.01
N THR A 27 -0.90 20.29 -1.55
CA THR A 27 -2.26 20.76 -1.82
C THR A 27 -2.62 21.96 -0.95
N LYS A 28 -3.60 22.75 -1.39
CA LYS A 28 -4.02 23.97 -0.67
C LYS A 28 -4.92 23.70 0.55
N PHE A 29 -5.66 22.59 0.53
CA PHE A 29 -6.71 22.31 1.52
C PHE A 29 -6.49 21.02 2.32
N SER A 30 -5.39 20.30 2.06
CA SER A 30 -5.00 19.11 2.80
C SER A 30 -3.50 19.15 3.11
N GLU A 31 -3.16 18.90 4.37
CA GLU A 31 -1.77 18.87 4.82
C GLU A 31 -1.06 17.57 4.43
N THR A 32 -1.84 16.53 4.13
CA THR A 32 -1.34 15.17 3.89
C THR A 32 -1.35 14.81 2.41
N ASP A 33 -2.29 15.35 1.63
CA ASP A 33 -2.38 15.09 0.19
C ASP A 33 -1.25 15.77 -0.58
N PHE A 34 -0.90 15.16 -1.71
CA PHE A 34 0.18 15.62 -2.56
C PHE A 34 -0.23 15.60 -4.03
N THR A 35 0.30 16.54 -4.79
CA THR A 35 0.09 16.63 -6.23
C THR A 35 1.40 16.30 -6.94
N ILE A 36 1.31 15.43 -7.95
CA ILE A 36 2.42 15.14 -8.86
C ILE A 36 2.11 15.73 -10.24
N SER A 37 3.05 16.52 -10.74
CA SER A 37 3.03 17.02 -12.13
C SER A 37 3.54 15.94 -13.08
N HIS A 38 2.64 15.07 -13.55
CA HIS A 38 2.93 14.05 -14.57
C HIS A 38 3.03 14.65 -15.96
N TYR A 39 3.54 13.88 -16.93
CA TYR A 39 3.63 14.32 -18.33
C TYR A 39 2.25 14.69 -18.93
N ALA A 40 1.19 13.99 -18.50
CA ALA A 40 -0.18 14.19 -18.95
C ALA A 40 -0.96 15.21 -18.10
N GLY A 41 -0.29 15.90 -17.16
CA GLY A 41 -0.91 16.89 -16.29
C GLY A 41 -0.75 16.58 -14.80
N LYS A 42 -1.34 17.44 -13.98
CA LYS A 42 -1.27 17.37 -12.52
C LYS A 42 -2.30 16.40 -11.98
N VAL A 43 -1.88 15.50 -11.10
CA VAL A 43 -2.76 14.57 -10.39
C VAL A 43 -2.56 14.73 -8.90
N THR A 44 -3.66 14.95 -8.18
CA THR A 44 -3.67 15.01 -6.72
C THR A 44 -4.01 13.63 -6.16
N TYR A 45 -3.17 13.16 -5.25
CA TYR A 45 -3.31 11.89 -4.58
C TYR A 45 -3.78 12.12 -3.15
N GLN A 46 -4.92 11.51 -2.83
CA GLN A 46 -5.38 11.43 -1.46
C GLN A 46 -4.56 10.40 -0.71
N THR A 47 -4.05 10.79 0.46
CA THR A 47 -3.19 9.90 1.27
C THR A 47 -3.98 8.97 2.18
N ASP A 48 -5.27 9.22 2.36
CA ASP A 48 -6.18 8.33 3.07
C ASP A 48 -6.14 6.91 2.49
N SER A 49 -5.94 5.93 3.37
CA SER A 49 -5.74 4.51 3.03
C SER A 49 -4.58 4.21 2.06
N PHE A 50 -3.69 5.17 1.77
CA PHE A 50 -2.56 4.94 0.86
C PHE A 50 -1.65 3.82 1.38
N LEU A 51 -1.31 3.84 2.67
CA LEU A 51 -0.49 2.79 3.26
C LEU A 51 -1.21 1.44 3.29
N GLU A 52 -2.50 1.41 3.64
CA GLU A 52 -3.30 0.20 3.74
C GLU A 52 -3.41 -0.52 2.39
N LYS A 53 -3.68 0.25 1.32
CA LYS A 53 -3.72 -0.28 -0.05
C LYS A 53 -2.38 -0.82 -0.54
N ASN A 54 -1.27 -0.41 0.09
CA ASN A 54 0.08 -0.89 -0.20
C ASN A 54 0.57 -1.96 0.79
N ARG A 55 -0.25 -2.36 1.79
CA ARG A 55 0.05 -3.50 2.65
C ARG A 55 -0.27 -4.79 1.87
N ASP A 56 0.59 -5.12 0.92
CA ASP A 56 0.47 -6.31 0.06
C ASP A 56 0.98 -7.58 0.76
N TYR A 57 0.52 -7.82 1.99
CA TYR A 57 0.88 -9.02 2.75
C TYR A 57 -0.23 -10.06 2.65
N ILE A 58 0.18 -11.32 2.60
CA ILE A 58 -0.73 -12.45 2.57
C ILE A 58 -0.81 -13.05 3.97
N VAL A 59 -2.04 -13.14 4.50
CA VAL A 59 -2.30 -13.80 5.79
C VAL A 59 -2.29 -15.30 5.57
N ALA A 60 -1.34 -16.01 6.17
CA ALA A 60 -1.19 -17.46 6.01
C ALA A 60 -2.46 -18.22 6.39
N GLU A 61 -3.15 -17.79 7.45
CA GLU A 61 -4.41 -18.36 7.90
C GLU A 61 -5.51 -18.26 6.84
N HIS A 62 -5.55 -17.18 6.05
CA HIS A 62 -6.53 -17.04 4.96
C HIS A 62 -6.24 -18.04 3.84
N CYS A 63 -4.97 -18.21 3.45
CA CYS A 63 -4.57 -19.22 2.47
C CYS A 63 -4.88 -20.63 2.95
N ASN A 64 -4.56 -20.95 4.21
CA ASN A 64 -4.85 -22.25 4.81
C ASN A 64 -6.37 -22.53 4.80
N LEU A 65 -7.18 -21.55 5.22
CA LEU A 65 -8.63 -21.67 5.21
C LEU A 65 -9.17 -21.96 3.80
N LEU A 66 -8.75 -21.17 2.81
CA LEU A 66 -9.25 -21.29 1.43
C LEU A 66 -8.76 -22.58 0.75
N SER A 67 -7.52 -23.00 1.01
CA SER A 67 -6.97 -24.27 0.53
C SER A 67 -7.71 -25.49 1.08
N SER A 68 -8.29 -25.37 2.28
CA SER A 68 -9.08 -26.44 2.94
C SER A 68 -10.53 -26.52 2.47
N SER A 69 -10.94 -25.69 1.50
CA SER A 69 -12.31 -25.66 0.99
C SER A 69 -12.73 -27.02 0.43
N ARG A 70 -13.97 -27.43 0.74
CA ARG A 70 -14.59 -28.64 0.14
C ARG A 70 -14.97 -28.46 -1.32
N CYS A 71 -14.96 -27.22 -1.83
CA CYS A 71 -15.19 -26.94 -3.24
C CYS A 71 -13.86 -27.07 -4.01
N PRO A 72 -13.71 -28.04 -4.93
CA PRO A 72 -12.45 -28.27 -5.64
C PRO A 72 -11.97 -27.07 -6.45
N PHE A 73 -12.90 -26.27 -6.97
CA PHE A 73 -12.56 -25.03 -7.67
C PHE A 73 -11.89 -24.02 -6.72
N VAL A 74 -12.44 -23.83 -5.52
CA VAL A 74 -11.91 -22.87 -4.55
C VAL A 74 -10.56 -23.36 -4.01
N SER A 75 -10.45 -24.62 -3.57
CA SER A 75 -9.16 -25.13 -3.07
C SER A 75 -8.07 -25.14 -4.14
N GLY A 76 -8.44 -25.36 -5.41
CA GLY A 76 -7.51 -25.28 -6.55
C GLY A 76 -6.97 -23.88 -6.84
N LEU A 77 -7.67 -22.81 -6.43
CA LEU A 77 -7.19 -21.42 -6.58
C LEU A 77 -6.16 -21.03 -5.52
N PHE A 78 -6.17 -21.68 -4.36
CA PHE A 78 -5.35 -21.33 -3.21
C PHE A 78 -4.47 -22.51 -2.81
N THR A 79 -3.34 -22.68 -3.50
CA THR A 79 -2.33 -23.70 -3.15
C THR A 79 -1.55 -23.30 -1.91
N SER A 80 -1.07 -24.27 -1.12
CA SER A 80 -0.22 -24.01 0.04
C SER A 80 0.99 -23.14 -0.35
N LEU A 81 1.13 -21.97 0.27
CA LEU A 81 2.21 -21.03 -0.01
C LEU A 81 3.57 -21.60 0.42
N PRO A 82 4.66 -21.35 -0.32
CA PRO A 82 6.02 -21.56 0.17
C PRO A 82 6.29 -20.69 1.40
N GLU A 83 6.98 -21.23 2.42
CA GLU A 83 7.24 -20.54 3.70
C GLU A 83 7.96 -19.17 3.57
N GLU A 84 8.63 -18.92 2.44
CA GLU A 84 9.35 -17.65 2.19
C GLU A 84 8.43 -16.44 2.02
N SER A 85 7.18 -16.64 1.58
CA SER A 85 6.21 -15.54 1.41
C SER A 85 5.58 -15.06 2.72
N ILE A 86 5.82 -15.78 3.82
CA ILE A 86 5.21 -15.52 5.14
C ILE A 86 6.11 -14.60 6.00
N ARG A 87 7.41 -14.52 5.69
CA ARG A 87 8.42 -13.83 6.52
C ARG A 87 8.80 -12.43 6.03
N SER A 88 8.36 -12.03 4.84
CA SER A 88 8.66 -10.73 4.24
C SER A 88 7.51 -9.74 4.50
N SER A 89 7.26 -9.37 5.76
CA SER A 89 6.34 -8.28 6.13
C SER A 89 6.73 -7.59 7.44
#